data_AF-A0A099KC38-F1
#
_entry.id   AF-A0A099KC38-F1
#
_cell.length_a   1.000
_cell.length_b   1.000
_cell.length_c   1.000
_cell.angle_alpha   90.00
_cell.angle_beta   90.00
_cell.angle_gamma   90.00
#
_symmetry.space_group_name_H-M   'P 1'
#
loop_
_entity.id
_entity.type
_entity.pdbx_description
1 polymer ?
#
loop_
_entity_poly.entity_id
_entity_poly.type
_entity_poly.pdbx_seq_one_letter_code
_entity_poly.pdbx_strand_id
1 'polypeptide(L)'
;MSRKNNESIGPVSPEIAQVISDGQRLIAYIARNGGAELSADVTQIIVDAKYKLLRDEWSAEVETVFLLNYDKLAKIVYPVTIESVNAVIPVLTGKSSKPTKAAYAVSWYRRYTLLALLLLLTTQIYYLFGKELSSNLHSIFEQREKIQIQLDKEVIPKEEGAPLSIQLARLNQQLDANYKLLMHWNKLWSFGGTFSGSMPTYFQTKYEMQKKAIYRDRVVNQSQLDNLELNRSLHQARMVFFENVLSANSVLKVLQGYILPLMYGLLGAFIFVLRSLLKEIKSITYTFSSEIRYRLRLTLGALGGMIIGWFLKPEEATALASLSPMALAFLMGYNVDVLFSLMDKIIDSLKQAIDKPGESKSAQGQAKA
;
A
#
# COMPACT_ATOMS: atom_id res chain seq x y z
N MET A 1 20.50 1.92 -77.47
CA MET A 1 19.16 2.43 -77.11
C MET A 1 18.78 1.85 -75.75
N SER A 2 18.70 2.72 -74.75
CA SER A 2 18.61 2.38 -73.33
C SER A 2 17.22 1.81 -72.98
N ARG A 3 17.19 0.58 -72.42
CA ARG A 3 15.99 0.02 -71.80
C ARG A 3 15.79 0.73 -70.45
N LYS A 4 14.79 1.60 -70.38
CA LYS A 4 14.24 2.09 -69.11
C LYS A 4 13.69 0.89 -68.35
N ASN A 5 14.39 0.49 -67.28
CA ASN A 5 13.83 -0.38 -66.26
C ASN A 5 12.71 0.38 -65.56
N ASN A 6 11.48 0.07 -65.95
CA ASN A 6 10.30 0.50 -65.23
C ASN A 6 10.13 -0.48 -64.06
N GLU A 7 10.91 -0.27 -63.00
CA GLU A 7 10.65 -0.93 -61.71
C GLU A 7 9.26 -0.47 -61.27
N SER A 8 8.32 -1.40 -61.22
CA SER A 8 6.99 -1.12 -60.68
C SER A 8 7.16 -0.71 -59.23
N ILE A 9 7.00 0.59 -58.97
CA ILE A 9 6.97 1.19 -57.64
C ILE A 9 5.83 0.50 -56.89
N GLY A 10 6.16 -0.42 -55.98
CA GLY A 10 5.18 -1.01 -55.09
C GLY A 10 4.49 0.09 -54.28
N PRO A 11 3.24 -0.10 -53.85
CA PRO A 11 2.53 0.90 -53.06
C PRO A 11 3.37 1.25 -51.81
N VAL A 12 3.55 2.55 -51.54
CA VAL A 12 4.28 3.03 -50.38
C VAL A 12 3.68 2.40 -49.11
N SER A 13 4.53 1.79 -48.29
CA SER A 13 4.08 1.15 -47.04
C SER A 13 3.37 2.18 -46.14
N PRO A 14 2.25 1.81 -45.49
CA PRO A 14 1.57 2.68 -44.53
C PRO A 14 2.50 3.14 -43.39
N GLU A 15 3.53 2.37 -43.06
CA GLU A 15 4.53 2.75 -42.06
C GLU A 15 5.36 3.96 -42.52
N ILE A 16 5.78 4.02 -43.78
CA ILE A 16 6.58 5.14 -44.33
C ILE A 16 5.76 6.43 -44.33
N ALA A 17 4.48 6.35 -44.69
CA ALA A 17 3.57 7.49 -44.62
C ALA A 17 3.45 8.03 -43.18
N GLN A 18 3.44 7.14 -42.18
CA GLN A 18 3.48 7.52 -40.78
C GLN A 18 4.80 8.17 -40.39
N VAL A 19 5.95 7.61 -40.80
CA VAL A 19 7.29 8.18 -40.50
C VAL A 19 7.45 9.59 -41.10
N ILE A 20 6.91 9.86 -42.29
CA ILE A 20 6.91 11.21 -42.89
C ILE A 20 6.10 12.18 -42.03
N SER A 21 4.88 11.80 -41.61
CA SER A 21 4.07 12.61 -40.70
C SER A 21 4.78 12.85 -39.36
N ASP A 22 5.48 11.84 -38.87
CA ASP A 22 6.23 11.88 -37.63
C ASP A 22 7.45 12.82 -37.72
N GLY A 23 8.17 12.81 -38.85
CA GLY A 23 9.27 13.75 -39.13
C GLY A 23 8.81 15.21 -39.10
N GLN A 24 7.62 15.50 -39.65
CA GLN A 24 7.03 16.84 -39.57
C GLN A 24 6.70 17.27 -38.15
N ARG A 25 6.27 16.33 -37.29
CA ARG A 25 6.02 16.62 -35.87
C ARG A 25 7.31 16.93 -35.12
N LEU A 26 8.39 16.21 -35.40
CA LEU A 26 9.70 16.50 -34.81
C LEU A 26 10.20 17.89 -35.20
N ILE A 27 10.07 18.29 -36.47
CA ILE A 27 10.42 19.65 -36.91
C ILE A 27 9.54 20.70 -36.21
N ALA A 28 8.22 20.49 -36.17
CA ALA A 28 7.30 21.40 -35.49
C ALA A 28 7.59 21.51 -33.98
N TYR A 29 8.04 20.41 -33.36
CA TYR A 29 8.50 20.38 -31.98
C TYR A 29 9.77 21.24 -31.78
N ILE A 30 10.80 21.04 -32.61
CA ILE A 30 12.05 21.80 -32.51
C ILE A 30 11.77 23.30 -32.71
N ALA A 31 10.96 23.65 -33.70
CA ALA A 31 10.61 25.03 -34.00
C ALA A 31 9.85 25.71 -32.84
N ARG A 32 9.07 24.97 -32.05
CA ARG A 32 8.31 25.50 -30.90
C ARG A 32 9.12 25.58 -29.62
N ASN A 33 10.01 24.61 -29.38
CA ASN A 33 10.73 24.49 -28.12
C ASN A 33 12.15 25.06 -28.16
N GLY A 34 12.66 25.44 -29.34
CA GLY A 34 13.91 26.20 -29.51
C GLY A 34 15.17 25.47 -29.04
N GLY A 35 15.13 24.15 -28.86
CA GLY A 35 16.19 23.39 -28.21
C GLY A 35 17.34 22.95 -29.12
N ALA A 36 17.21 23.06 -30.43
CA ALA A 36 18.23 22.64 -31.39
C ALA A 36 18.17 23.45 -32.69
N GLU A 37 19.32 23.72 -33.30
CA GLU A 37 19.42 24.32 -34.62
C GLU A 37 19.14 23.27 -35.70
N LEU A 38 18.13 23.53 -36.53
CA LEU A 38 17.78 22.70 -37.67
C LEU A 38 18.72 23.03 -38.84
N SER A 39 19.43 22.04 -39.36
CA SER A 39 20.13 22.19 -40.64
C SER A 39 19.10 22.38 -41.75
N ALA A 40 19.31 23.39 -42.61
CA ALA A 40 18.43 23.70 -43.74
C ALA A 40 18.19 22.49 -44.64
N ASP A 41 19.26 21.72 -44.92
CA ASP A 41 19.23 20.55 -45.78
C ASP A 41 18.30 19.43 -45.26
N VAL A 42 18.43 19.07 -43.98
CA VAL A 42 17.57 18.04 -43.35
C VAL A 42 16.11 18.51 -43.34
N THR A 43 15.87 19.79 -43.03
CA THR A 43 14.52 20.35 -42.98
C THR A 43 13.84 20.28 -44.35
N GLN A 44 14.57 20.68 -45.40
CA GLN A 44 14.07 20.66 -46.77
C GLN A 44 13.70 19.23 -47.20
N ILE A 45 14.57 18.24 -46.96
CA ILE A 45 14.33 16.84 -47.33
C ILE A 45 13.08 16.27 -46.63
N ILE A 46 12.90 16.54 -45.33
CA ILE A 46 11.75 16.04 -44.55
C ILE A 46 10.44 16.74 -44.97
N VAL A 47 10.48 18.03 -45.30
CA VAL A 47 9.30 18.77 -45.78
C VAL A 47 8.92 18.33 -47.20
N ASP A 48 9.91 18.18 -48.09
CA ASP A 48 9.73 17.74 -49.48
C ASP A 48 9.17 16.32 -49.56
N ALA A 49 9.50 15.45 -48.60
CA ALA A 49 9.00 14.07 -48.57
C ALA A 49 7.47 13.98 -48.62
N LYS A 50 6.74 14.90 -47.96
CA LYS A 50 5.27 14.95 -48.04
C LYS A 50 4.77 15.27 -49.44
N TYR A 51 5.41 16.23 -50.13
CA TYR A 51 5.01 16.62 -51.47
C TYR A 51 5.36 15.56 -52.51
N LYS A 52 6.50 14.89 -52.35
CA LYS A 52 6.90 13.75 -53.20
C LYS A 52 5.97 12.55 -53.06
N LEU A 53 5.50 12.27 -51.84
CA LEU A 53 4.49 11.24 -51.61
C LEU A 53 3.16 11.57 -52.29
N LEU A 54 2.73 12.84 -52.27
CA LEU A 54 1.48 13.28 -52.92
C LEU A 54 1.56 13.30 -54.45
N ARG A 55 2.76 13.38 -55.02
CA ARG A 55 3.01 13.40 -56.47
C ARG A 55 3.28 12.01 -57.06
N ASP A 56 3.19 10.95 -56.27
CA ASP A 56 3.60 9.58 -56.62
C ASP A 56 5.07 9.47 -57.11
N GLU A 57 5.94 10.38 -56.64
CA GLU A 57 7.38 10.42 -56.98
C GLU A 57 8.23 9.69 -55.91
N TRP A 58 7.69 8.63 -55.30
CA TRP A 58 8.37 7.90 -54.22
C TRP A 58 9.19 6.73 -54.77
N SER A 59 10.52 6.86 -54.76
CA SER A 59 11.46 5.81 -55.17
C SER A 59 12.30 5.29 -54.00
N ALA A 60 12.94 4.13 -54.17
CA ALA A 60 13.84 3.55 -53.16
C ALA A 60 15.02 4.48 -52.80
N GLU A 61 15.51 5.27 -53.76
CA GLU A 61 16.55 6.28 -53.52
C GLU A 61 16.03 7.41 -52.63
N VAL A 62 14.81 7.91 -52.90
CA VAL A 62 14.18 8.96 -52.10
C VAL A 62 13.93 8.49 -50.67
N GLU A 63 13.46 7.25 -50.51
CA GLU A 63 13.22 6.64 -49.19
C GLU A 63 14.51 6.50 -48.38
N THR A 64 15.59 6.01 -48.99
CA THR A 64 16.90 5.86 -48.33
C THR A 64 17.43 7.22 -47.85
N VAL A 65 17.38 8.23 -48.72
CA VAL A 65 17.80 9.59 -48.37
C VAL A 65 16.94 10.17 -47.25
N PHE A 66 15.62 9.93 -47.29
CA PHE A 66 14.70 10.37 -46.24
C PHE A 66 15.04 9.70 -44.89
N LEU A 67 15.19 8.38 -44.84
CA LEU A 67 15.47 7.64 -43.60
C LEU A 67 16.81 8.04 -42.97
N LEU A 68 17.85 8.29 -43.77
CA LEU A 68 19.14 8.77 -43.27
C LEU A 68 19.03 10.17 -42.63
N ASN A 69 18.24 11.07 -43.22
CA ASN A 69 18.01 12.40 -42.67
C ASN A 69 17.05 12.36 -41.46
N TYR A 70 16.10 11.43 -41.45
CA TYR A 70 15.25 11.17 -40.30
C TYR A 70 16.05 10.65 -39.09
N ASP A 71 17.03 9.75 -39.29
CA ASP A 71 17.94 9.30 -38.23
C ASP A 71 18.76 10.46 -37.65
N LYS A 72 19.30 11.34 -38.50
CA LYS A 72 19.99 12.57 -38.04
C LYS A 72 19.07 13.46 -37.21
N LEU A 73 17.84 13.68 -37.68
CA LEU A 73 16.84 14.46 -36.95
C LEU A 73 16.51 13.83 -35.59
N ALA A 74 16.30 12.51 -35.55
CA ALA A 74 16.02 11.79 -34.31
C ALA A 74 17.16 11.89 -33.29
N LYS A 75 18.42 11.84 -33.75
CA LYS A 75 19.61 12.02 -32.90
C LYS A 75 19.72 13.41 -32.30
N ILE A 76 19.36 14.45 -33.06
CA ILE A 76 19.37 15.85 -32.58
C ILE A 76 18.32 16.07 -31.48
N VAL A 77 17.17 15.39 -31.57
CA VAL A 77 16.04 15.59 -30.66
C VAL A 77 16.08 14.69 -29.42
N TYR A 78 16.99 13.70 -29.37
CA TYR A 78 17.17 12.83 -28.20
C TYR A 78 17.47 13.66 -26.93
N PRO A 79 16.82 13.41 -25.78
CA PRO A 79 16.04 12.23 -25.37
C PRO A 79 14.55 12.24 -25.76
N VAL A 80 14.07 13.24 -26.49
CA VAL A 80 12.69 13.30 -26.95
C VAL A 80 12.52 12.42 -28.18
N THR A 81 11.53 11.53 -28.16
CA THR A 81 11.24 10.62 -29.25
C THR A 81 9.92 10.99 -29.90
N ILE A 82 9.68 10.49 -31.11
CA ILE A 82 8.37 10.67 -31.75
C ILE A 82 7.23 10.13 -30.88
N GLU A 83 7.47 9.01 -30.20
CA GLU A 83 6.51 8.41 -29.28
C GLU A 83 6.16 9.36 -28.14
N SER A 84 7.15 10.05 -27.57
CA SER A 84 6.92 10.98 -26.47
C SER A 84 6.25 12.29 -26.92
N VAL A 85 6.60 12.79 -28.10
CA VAL A 85 5.90 13.92 -28.73
C VAL A 85 4.43 13.57 -28.96
N ASN A 86 4.15 12.39 -29.51
CA ASN A 86 2.79 11.91 -29.77
C ASN A 86 2.00 11.62 -28.48
N ALA A 87 2.69 11.25 -27.39
CA ALA A 87 2.06 10.98 -26.11
C ALA A 87 1.72 12.25 -25.32
N VAL A 88 2.45 13.35 -25.52
CA VAL A 88 2.31 14.60 -24.74
C VAL A 88 1.60 15.71 -25.53
N ILE A 89 1.91 15.88 -26.82
CA ILE A 89 1.36 16.97 -27.64
C ILE A 89 0.07 16.49 -28.35
N PRO A 90 -1.06 17.21 -28.20
CA PRO A 90 -2.30 16.83 -28.84
C PRO A 90 -2.26 16.99 -30.36
N VAL A 91 -2.92 16.06 -31.04
CA VAL A 91 -3.16 16.14 -32.48
C VAL A 91 -4.38 17.03 -32.71
N LEU A 92 -4.16 18.24 -33.23
CA LEU A 92 -5.22 19.18 -33.59
C LEU A 92 -5.98 18.64 -34.82
N THR A 93 -7.10 17.96 -34.58
CA THR A 93 -8.03 17.46 -35.62
C THR A 93 -9.38 18.14 -35.44
N GLY A 94 -9.52 19.37 -35.96
CA GLY A 94 -10.79 20.11 -35.97
C GLY A 94 -11.29 20.60 -34.60
N LYS A 95 -12.62 20.67 -34.42
CA LYS A 95 -13.32 21.34 -33.29
C LYS A 95 -13.12 20.70 -31.90
N SER A 96 -12.48 19.54 -31.78
CA SER A 96 -12.25 18.88 -30.48
C SER A 96 -10.92 18.13 -30.46
N SER A 97 -10.00 18.58 -29.61
CA SER A 97 -8.74 17.86 -29.37
C SER A 97 -9.01 16.66 -28.46
N LYS A 98 -8.74 15.44 -28.94
CA LYS A 98 -8.73 14.26 -28.08
C LYS A 98 -7.67 14.43 -26.98
N PRO A 99 -7.94 13.99 -25.74
CA PRO A 99 -6.95 14.04 -24.67
C PRO A 99 -5.73 13.19 -25.04
N THR A 100 -4.54 13.68 -24.71
CA THR A 100 -3.29 12.97 -25.00
C THR A 100 -3.13 11.74 -24.10
N LYS A 101 -2.32 10.77 -24.52
CA LYS A 101 -2.04 9.57 -23.71
C LYS A 101 -1.49 9.95 -22.34
N ALA A 102 -0.60 10.95 -22.28
CA ALA A 102 -0.08 11.51 -21.04
C ALA A 102 -1.20 12.13 -20.18
N ALA A 103 -2.13 12.90 -20.76
CA ALA A 103 -3.24 13.49 -20.01
C ALA A 103 -4.17 12.42 -19.42
N TYR A 104 -4.43 11.33 -20.16
CA TYR A 104 -5.19 10.19 -19.67
C TYR A 104 -4.47 9.50 -18.50
N ALA A 105 -3.18 9.21 -18.65
CA ALA A 105 -2.35 8.60 -17.61
C ALA A 105 -2.35 9.47 -16.34
N VAL A 106 -2.13 10.79 -16.45
CA VAL A 106 -2.18 11.71 -15.31
C VAL A 106 -3.53 11.67 -14.60
N SER A 107 -4.64 11.74 -15.36
CA SER A 107 -5.97 11.69 -14.75
C SER A 107 -6.23 10.35 -14.06
N TRP A 108 -5.75 9.24 -14.63
CA TRP A 108 -5.85 7.92 -14.04
C TRP A 108 -5.06 7.88 -12.73
N TYR A 109 -3.74 8.10 -12.76
CA TYR A 109 -2.90 8.05 -11.57
C TYR A 109 -3.37 9.02 -10.48
N ARG A 110 -3.78 10.25 -10.83
CA ARG A 110 -4.35 11.20 -9.86
C ARG A 110 -5.59 10.67 -9.16
N ARG A 111 -6.55 10.08 -9.90
CA ARG A 111 -7.77 9.51 -9.32
C ARG A 111 -7.45 8.35 -8.38
N TYR A 112 -6.55 7.45 -8.79
CA TYR A 112 -6.15 6.31 -7.95
C TYR A 112 -5.35 6.74 -6.72
N THR A 113 -4.49 7.76 -6.82
CA THR A 113 -3.81 8.33 -5.63
C THR A 113 -4.82 8.91 -4.64
N LEU A 114 -5.81 9.67 -5.12
CA LEU A 114 -6.85 10.24 -4.26
C LEU A 114 -7.70 9.14 -3.62
N LEU A 115 -8.05 8.10 -4.38
CA LEU A 115 -8.78 6.94 -3.88
C LEU A 115 -7.97 6.17 -2.84
N ALA A 116 -6.67 5.93 -3.10
CA ALA A 116 -5.77 5.26 -2.17
C ALA A 116 -5.60 6.06 -0.88
N LEU A 117 -5.51 7.40 -0.97
CA LEU A 117 -5.45 8.29 0.18
C LEU A 117 -6.76 8.29 0.98
N LEU A 118 -7.92 8.36 0.31
CA LEU A 118 -9.23 8.24 0.97
C LEU A 118 -9.34 6.90 1.70
N LEU A 119 -9.01 5.80 1.02
CA LEU A 119 -9.03 4.45 1.58
C LEU A 119 -8.09 4.37 2.79
N LEU A 120 -6.87 4.90 2.68
CA LEU A 120 -5.90 4.94 3.78
C LEU A 120 -6.46 5.68 4.99
N LEU A 121 -7.01 6.87 4.79
CA LEU A 121 -7.61 7.65 5.88
C LEU A 121 -8.77 6.91 6.53
N THR A 122 -9.64 6.27 5.74
CA THR A 122 -10.75 5.48 6.31
C THR A 122 -10.25 4.29 7.12
N THR A 123 -9.27 3.53 6.62
CA THR A 123 -8.64 2.42 7.34
C THR A 123 -7.92 2.90 8.60
N GLN A 124 -7.24 4.05 8.53
CA GLN A 124 -6.52 4.63 9.66
C GLN A 124 -7.48 5.08 10.77
N ILE A 125 -8.58 5.75 10.42
CA ILE A 125 -9.63 6.14 11.37
C ILE A 125 -10.23 4.89 12.02
N TYR A 126 -10.55 3.88 11.22
CA TYR A 126 -11.09 2.61 11.71
C TYR A 126 -10.14 1.91 12.69
N TYR A 127 -8.84 1.86 12.36
CA TYR A 127 -7.81 1.31 13.23
C TYR A 127 -7.66 2.09 14.54
N LEU A 128 -7.62 3.43 14.47
CA LEU A 128 -7.45 4.28 15.64
C LEU A 128 -8.62 4.09 16.62
N PHE A 129 -9.85 4.09 16.10
CA PHE A 129 -11.05 3.87 16.90
C PHE A 129 -11.03 2.50 17.60
N GLY A 130 -10.68 1.42 16.88
CA GLY A 130 -10.57 0.09 17.47
C GLY A 130 -9.47 0.00 18.53
N LYS A 131 -8.30 0.61 18.28
CA LYS A 131 -7.19 0.67 19.24
C LYS A 131 -7.56 1.39 20.52
N GLU A 132 -8.24 2.53 20.39
CA GLU A 132 -8.73 3.31 21.53
C GLU A 132 -9.75 2.52 22.36
N LEU A 133 -10.73 1.89 21.71
CA LEU A 133 -11.72 1.05 22.39
C LEU A 133 -11.08 -0.12 23.15
N SER A 134 -10.14 -0.83 22.53
CA SER A 134 -9.45 -1.95 23.17
C SER A 134 -8.59 -1.49 24.36
N SER A 135 -7.84 -0.40 24.20
CA SER A 135 -7.01 0.17 25.26
C SER A 135 -7.85 0.67 26.44
N ASN A 136 -8.96 1.34 26.16
CA ASN A 136 -9.89 1.84 27.18
C ASN A 136 -10.57 0.69 27.93
N LEU A 137 -10.92 -0.40 27.24
CA LEU A 137 -11.47 -1.59 27.90
C LEU A 137 -10.47 -2.21 28.87
N HIS A 138 -9.20 -2.32 28.45
CA HIS A 138 -8.16 -2.86 29.31
C HIS A 138 -7.91 -1.98 30.55
N SER A 139 -7.79 -0.67 30.36
CA SER A 139 -7.55 0.27 31.47
C SER A 139 -8.71 0.36 32.45
N ILE A 140 -9.96 0.38 31.95
CA ILE A 140 -11.15 0.35 32.80
C ILE A 140 -11.25 -0.97 33.57
N PHE A 141 -10.90 -2.09 32.93
CA PHE A 141 -10.91 -3.40 33.60
C PHE A 141 -9.90 -3.45 34.74
N GLU A 142 -8.67 -2.98 34.54
CA GLU A 142 -7.66 -2.91 35.61
C GLU A 142 -8.07 -1.98 36.75
N GLN A 143 -8.65 -0.82 36.43
CA GLN A 143 -9.14 0.12 37.45
C GLN A 143 -10.30 -0.48 38.25
N ARG A 144 -11.23 -1.17 37.57
CA ARG A 144 -12.35 -1.88 38.18
C ARG A 144 -11.85 -2.96 39.14
N GLU A 145 -10.86 -3.75 38.74
CA GLU A 145 -10.28 -4.80 39.59
C GLU A 145 -9.63 -4.21 40.84
N LYS A 146 -8.87 -3.12 40.70
CA LYS A 146 -8.26 -2.42 41.86
C LYS A 146 -9.31 -1.90 42.84
N ILE A 147 -10.37 -1.25 42.34
CA ILE A 147 -11.46 -0.73 43.18
C ILE A 147 -12.25 -1.86 43.83
N GLN A 148 -12.52 -2.95 43.10
CA GLN A 148 -13.23 -4.12 43.63
C GLN A 148 -12.42 -4.77 44.77
N ILE A 149 -11.11 -4.97 44.59
CA ILE A 149 -10.24 -5.54 45.63
C ILE A 149 -10.19 -4.63 46.86
N GLN A 150 -10.26 -3.30 46.69
CA GLN A 150 -10.33 -2.36 47.82
C GLN A 150 -11.66 -2.47 48.56
N LEU A 151 -12.77 -2.65 47.85
CA LEU A 151 -14.10 -2.85 48.44
C LEU A 151 -14.24 -4.20 49.17
N ASP A 152 -13.71 -5.27 48.58
CA ASP A 152 -13.80 -6.64 49.12
C ASP A 152 -12.89 -6.83 50.35
N LYS A 153 -11.85 -6.01 50.50
CA LYS A 153 -11.13 -5.89 51.77
C LYS A 153 -12.06 -5.21 52.77
N GLU A 154 -12.65 -6.03 53.63
CA GLU A 154 -13.65 -5.80 54.70
C GLU A 154 -13.25 -4.74 55.77
N VAL A 155 -12.55 -3.67 55.40
CA VAL A 155 -11.88 -2.71 56.29
C VAL A 155 -12.36 -1.26 56.06
N ILE A 156 -13.13 -0.98 55.00
CA ILE A 156 -13.57 0.39 54.69
C ILE A 156 -14.90 0.71 55.42
N PRO A 157 -14.96 1.76 56.27
CA PRO A 157 -16.21 2.25 56.85
C PRO A 157 -17.25 2.55 55.76
N LYS A 158 -18.54 2.28 56.02
CA LYS A 158 -19.63 2.50 55.04
C LYS A 158 -19.66 3.91 54.45
N GLU A 159 -19.20 4.92 55.20
CA GLU A 159 -19.11 6.32 54.75
C GLU A 159 -18.01 6.55 53.70
N GLU A 160 -16.88 5.85 53.80
CA GLU A 160 -15.78 5.91 52.82
C GLU A 160 -15.98 4.95 51.64
N GLY A 161 -16.75 3.86 51.83
CA GLY A 161 -17.06 2.91 50.77
C GLY A 161 -18.11 3.41 49.76
N ALA A 162 -19.00 4.31 50.17
CA ALA A 162 -20.03 4.90 49.31
C ALA A 162 -19.46 5.57 48.04
N PRO A 163 -18.46 6.48 48.10
CA PRO A 163 -17.88 7.08 46.90
C PRO A 163 -17.18 6.06 45.99
N LEU A 164 -16.48 5.06 46.53
CA LEU A 164 -15.85 4.00 45.72
C LEU A 164 -16.89 3.15 44.99
N SER A 165 -18.01 2.84 45.63
CA SER A 165 -19.11 2.09 44.99
C SER A 165 -19.76 2.85 43.82
N ILE A 166 -19.89 4.18 43.94
CA ILE A 166 -20.38 5.05 42.87
C ILE A 166 -19.38 5.12 41.72
N GLN A 167 -18.08 5.21 42.01
CA GLN A 167 -17.02 5.16 41.00
C GLN A 167 -17.02 3.83 40.26
N LEU A 168 -17.16 2.71 40.98
CA LEU A 168 -17.26 1.38 40.40
C LEU A 168 -18.48 1.27 39.47
N ALA A 169 -19.65 1.79 39.88
CA ALA A 169 -20.85 1.81 39.05
C ALA A 169 -20.64 2.62 37.76
N ARG A 170 -19.99 3.79 37.85
CA ARG A 170 -19.63 4.60 36.68
C ARG A 170 -18.66 3.87 35.76
N LEU A 171 -17.64 3.20 36.31
CA LEU A 171 -16.70 2.39 35.53
C LEU A 171 -17.41 1.25 34.79
N ASN A 172 -18.34 0.56 35.46
CA ASN A 172 -19.13 -0.50 34.83
C ASN A 172 -19.95 0.05 33.66
N GLN A 173 -20.59 1.21 33.81
CA GLN A 173 -21.32 1.86 32.71
C GLN A 173 -20.41 2.22 31.53
N GLN A 174 -19.22 2.76 31.81
CA GLN A 174 -18.23 3.07 30.77
C GLN A 174 -17.70 1.81 30.08
N LEU A 175 -17.46 0.73 30.83
CA LEU A 175 -17.04 -0.56 30.30
C LEU A 175 -18.13 -1.12 29.37
N ASP A 176 -19.39 -1.12 29.80
CA ASP A 176 -20.52 -1.61 29.02
C ASP A 176 -20.70 -0.80 27.73
N ALA A 177 -20.55 0.54 27.80
CA ALA A 177 -20.63 1.41 26.64
C ALA A 177 -19.48 1.15 25.65
N ASN A 178 -18.24 1.10 26.13
CA ASN A 178 -17.06 0.82 25.29
C ASN A 178 -17.13 -0.57 24.68
N TYR A 179 -17.59 -1.55 25.44
CA TYR A 179 -17.78 -2.92 24.95
C TYR A 179 -18.86 -2.98 23.87
N LYS A 180 -19.99 -2.28 24.05
CA LYS A 180 -21.01 -2.16 22.99
C LYS A 180 -20.43 -1.53 21.73
N LEU A 181 -19.66 -0.47 21.83
CA LEU A 181 -18.99 0.14 20.67
C LEU A 181 -18.01 -0.83 20.01
N LEU A 182 -17.24 -1.60 20.80
CA LEU A 182 -16.34 -2.63 20.29
C LEU A 182 -17.09 -3.72 19.52
N MET A 183 -18.26 -4.15 19.99
CA MET A 183 -19.09 -5.12 19.26
C MET A 183 -19.55 -4.56 17.91
N HIS A 184 -19.94 -3.28 17.83
CA HIS A 184 -20.30 -2.65 16.56
C HIS A 184 -19.11 -2.52 15.62
N TRP A 185 -17.95 -2.16 16.16
CA TRP A 185 -16.69 -2.13 15.42
C TRP A 185 -16.34 -3.53 14.89
N ASN A 186 -16.48 -4.57 15.71
CA ASN A 186 -16.23 -5.95 15.32
C ASN A 186 -17.16 -6.43 14.21
N LYS A 187 -18.42 -6.01 14.27
CA LYS A 187 -19.44 -6.34 13.26
C LYS A 187 -19.06 -5.81 11.86
N LEU A 188 -18.31 -4.70 11.80
CA LEU A 188 -17.93 -4.08 10.53
C LEU A 188 -16.95 -4.96 9.75
N TRP A 189 -15.89 -5.48 10.39
CA TRP A 189 -14.90 -6.31 9.72
C TRP A 189 -15.33 -7.78 9.60
N SER A 190 -16.19 -8.27 10.50
CA SER A 190 -16.75 -9.63 10.43
C SER A 190 -17.87 -9.78 9.39
N PHE A 191 -18.08 -8.76 8.55
CA PHE A 191 -19.16 -8.70 7.56
C PHE A 191 -20.55 -8.97 8.14
N GLY A 192 -20.82 -8.45 9.34
CA GLY A 192 -22.09 -8.65 10.03
C GLY A 192 -22.15 -9.90 10.92
N GLY A 193 -21.10 -10.72 10.95
CA GLY A 193 -21.00 -11.88 11.83
C GLY A 193 -20.96 -11.48 13.29
N THR A 194 -21.75 -12.16 14.12
CA THR A 194 -21.72 -12.03 15.58
C THR A 194 -21.13 -13.30 16.18
N PHE A 195 -20.25 -13.15 17.16
CA PHE A 195 -19.83 -14.27 17.99
C PHE A 195 -21.02 -14.72 18.85
N SER A 196 -21.73 -15.73 18.38
CA SER A 196 -22.80 -16.37 19.15
C SER A 196 -22.15 -17.11 20.30
N GLY A 197 -22.64 -16.89 21.53
CA GLY A 197 -22.11 -17.51 22.76
C GLY A 197 -22.35 -19.03 22.85
N SER A 198 -21.92 -19.80 21.84
CA SER A 198 -21.87 -21.24 21.88
C SER A 198 -20.83 -21.64 22.91
N MET A 199 -21.32 -22.18 24.02
CA MET A 199 -20.50 -22.54 25.17
C MET A 199 -19.52 -23.67 24.78
N PRO A 200 -18.22 -23.56 25.15
CA PRO A 200 -17.25 -24.60 24.85
C PRO A 200 -17.68 -25.96 25.41
N THR A 201 -17.48 -27.04 24.63
CA THR A 201 -17.93 -28.41 24.95
C THR A 201 -17.46 -28.87 26.33
N TYR A 202 -16.25 -28.50 26.73
CA TYR A 202 -15.70 -28.80 28.06
C TYR A 202 -16.55 -28.19 29.19
N PHE A 203 -16.89 -26.91 29.08
CA PHE A 203 -17.67 -26.22 30.11
C PHE A 203 -19.10 -26.77 30.16
N GLN A 204 -19.71 -27.04 29.01
CA GLN A 204 -21.03 -27.69 28.96
C GLN A 204 -21.02 -29.04 29.69
N THR A 205 -20.00 -29.86 29.44
CA THR A 205 -19.88 -31.19 30.06
C THR A 205 -19.69 -31.05 31.58
N LYS A 206 -18.85 -30.11 32.03
CA LYS A 206 -18.64 -29.84 33.46
C LYS A 206 -19.92 -29.34 34.14
N TYR A 207 -20.66 -28.44 33.48
CA TYR A 207 -21.95 -27.94 33.96
C TYR A 207 -22.97 -29.07 34.09
N GLU A 208 -23.10 -29.93 33.09
CA GLU A 208 -24.03 -31.06 33.12
C GLU A 208 -23.66 -32.09 34.19
N MET A 209 -22.37 -32.35 34.42
CA MET A 209 -21.91 -33.19 35.52
C MET A 209 -22.28 -32.62 36.90
N GLN A 210 -22.03 -31.32 37.12
CA GLN A 210 -22.37 -30.65 38.37
C GLN A 210 -23.88 -30.58 38.58
N LYS A 211 -24.64 -30.26 37.54
CA LYS A 211 -26.10 -30.27 37.56
C LYS A 211 -26.63 -31.65 37.95
N LYS A 212 -26.16 -32.72 37.31
CA LYS A 212 -26.55 -34.11 37.64
C LYS A 212 -26.23 -34.49 39.09
N ALA A 213 -25.14 -33.99 39.67
CA ALA A 213 -24.81 -34.23 41.07
C ALA A 213 -25.81 -33.55 42.03
N ILE A 214 -26.18 -32.30 41.75
CA ILE A 214 -27.08 -31.50 42.58
C ILE A 214 -28.54 -31.98 42.49
N TYR A 215 -28.96 -32.47 41.32
CA TYR A 215 -30.32 -33.00 41.06
C TYR A 215 -30.69 -34.24 41.88
N ARG A 216 -29.73 -34.92 42.50
CA ARG A 216 -30.00 -36.11 43.35
C ARG A 216 -30.83 -35.78 44.59
N ASP A 217 -30.86 -34.52 45.02
CA ASP A 217 -31.65 -34.10 46.19
C ASP A 217 -32.22 -32.68 46.00
N ARG A 218 -33.25 -32.60 45.14
CA ARG A 218 -33.73 -31.36 44.52
C ARG A 218 -34.31 -30.33 45.50
N VAL A 219 -34.86 -30.79 46.63
CA VAL A 219 -35.53 -29.94 47.64
C VAL A 219 -34.51 -29.27 48.58
N VAL A 220 -33.39 -29.93 48.85
CA VAL A 220 -32.33 -29.41 49.73
C VAL A 220 -31.39 -28.45 49.00
N ASN A 221 -31.18 -28.67 47.69
CA ASN A 221 -30.12 -27.99 46.94
C ASN A 221 -30.61 -26.92 45.96
N GLN A 222 -31.82 -26.39 46.14
CA GLN A 222 -32.40 -25.39 45.21
C GLN A 222 -31.52 -24.13 45.07
N SER A 223 -31.00 -23.61 46.19
CA SER A 223 -30.07 -22.48 46.18
C SER A 223 -28.75 -22.78 45.45
N GLN A 224 -28.29 -24.04 45.46
CA GLN A 224 -27.09 -24.46 44.73
C GLN A 224 -27.35 -24.57 43.22
N LEU A 225 -28.56 -24.99 42.81
CA LEU A 225 -28.98 -24.96 41.41
C LEU A 225 -29.04 -23.54 40.87
N ASP A 226 -29.63 -22.61 41.63
CA ASP A 226 -29.74 -21.20 41.25
C ASP A 226 -28.35 -20.57 41.10
N ASN A 227 -27.43 -20.83 42.04
CA ASN A 227 -26.04 -20.38 41.94
C ASN A 227 -25.29 -20.99 40.74
N LEU A 228 -25.57 -22.26 40.40
CA LEU A 228 -24.97 -22.93 39.25
C LEU A 228 -25.47 -22.34 37.92
N GLU A 229 -26.77 -22.00 37.84
CA GLU A 229 -27.33 -21.31 36.68
C GLU A 229 -26.82 -19.87 36.55
N LEU A 230 -26.72 -19.14 37.67
CA LEU A 230 -26.12 -17.81 37.70
C LEU A 230 -24.67 -17.85 37.22
N ASN A 231 -23.85 -18.77 37.75
CA ASN A 231 -22.46 -18.95 37.32
C ASN A 231 -22.38 -19.27 35.83
N ARG A 232 -23.25 -20.15 35.31
CA ARG A 232 -23.33 -20.43 33.87
C ARG A 232 -23.58 -19.15 33.07
N SER A 233 -24.55 -18.34 33.46
CA SER A 233 -24.89 -17.11 32.73
C SER A 233 -23.75 -16.09 32.76
N LEU A 234 -23.08 -15.93 33.91
CA LEU A 234 -21.90 -15.08 34.07
C LEU A 234 -20.72 -15.58 33.23
N HIS A 235 -20.46 -16.88 33.23
CA HIS A 235 -19.41 -17.48 32.40
C HIS A 235 -19.68 -17.25 30.92
N GLN A 236 -20.92 -17.42 30.46
CA GLN A 236 -21.30 -17.17 29.08
C GLN A 236 -21.09 -15.69 28.70
N ALA A 237 -21.51 -14.74 29.54
CA ALA A 237 -21.31 -13.31 29.29
C ALA A 237 -19.81 -12.94 29.22
N ARG A 238 -18.99 -13.48 30.14
CA ARG A 238 -17.53 -13.28 30.13
C ARG A 238 -16.87 -13.84 28.88
N MET A 239 -17.27 -15.03 28.44
CA MET A 239 -16.73 -15.64 27.22
C MET A 239 -16.98 -14.78 26.00
N VAL A 240 -18.23 -14.34 25.78
CA VAL A 240 -18.58 -13.46 24.64
C VAL A 240 -17.80 -12.14 24.71
N PHE A 241 -17.61 -11.59 25.92
CA PHE A 241 -16.77 -10.41 26.13
C PHE A 241 -15.33 -10.66 25.69
N PHE A 242 -14.69 -11.72 26.19
CA PHE A 242 -13.29 -12.03 25.86
C PHE A 242 -13.10 -12.38 24.39
N GLU A 243 -14.04 -13.09 23.77
CA GLU A 243 -14.00 -13.40 22.33
C GLU A 243 -13.96 -12.13 21.48
N ASN A 244 -14.84 -11.17 21.77
CA ASN A 244 -14.88 -9.89 21.06
C ASN A 244 -13.59 -9.08 21.25
N VAL A 245 -13.05 -9.04 22.48
CA VAL A 245 -11.79 -8.34 22.78
C VAL A 245 -10.60 -9.01 22.09
N LEU A 246 -10.50 -10.33 22.16
CA LEU A 246 -9.42 -11.09 21.52
C LEU A 246 -9.47 -10.94 19.99
N SER A 247 -10.67 -10.99 19.43
CA SER A 247 -10.89 -10.82 18.01
C SER A 247 -10.49 -9.42 17.56
N ALA A 248 -10.92 -8.39 18.30
CA ALA A 248 -10.54 -7.02 18.00
C ALA A 248 -9.03 -6.80 18.04
N ASN A 249 -8.36 -7.32 19.09
CA ASN A 249 -6.91 -7.24 19.20
C ASN A 249 -6.18 -7.95 18.07
N SER A 250 -6.68 -9.11 17.63
CA SER A 250 -6.12 -9.83 16.49
C SER A 250 -6.23 -9.02 15.20
N VAL A 251 -7.40 -8.43 14.93
CA VAL A 251 -7.63 -7.61 13.73
C VAL A 251 -6.79 -6.34 13.77
N LEU A 252 -6.69 -5.67 14.92
CA LEU A 252 -5.83 -4.50 15.07
C LEU A 252 -4.36 -4.82 14.78
N LYS A 253 -3.86 -5.98 15.22
CA LYS A 253 -2.50 -6.44 14.88
C LYS A 253 -2.33 -6.66 13.38
N VAL A 254 -3.32 -7.24 12.71
CA VAL A 254 -3.30 -7.43 11.24
C VAL A 254 -3.28 -6.08 10.52
N LEU A 255 -4.12 -5.14 10.96
CA LEU A 255 -4.18 -3.79 10.38
C LEU A 255 -2.87 -3.04 10.56
N GLN A 256 -2.29 -3.07 11.76
CA GLN A 256 -1.04 -2.37 12.07
C GLN A 256 0.18 -3.02 11.41
N GLY A 257 0.24 -4.35 11.38
CA GLY A 257 1.41 -5.09 10.89
C GLY A 257 1.45 -5.24 9.37
N TYR A 258 0.30 -5.27 8.69
CA TYR A 258 0.24 -5.61 7.27
C TYR A 258 -0.49 -4.54 6.45
N ILE A 259 -1.73 -4.22 6.81
CA ILE A 259 -2.60 -3.40 5.94
C ILE A 259 -2.13 -1.94 5.89
N LEU A 260 -1.93 -1.31 7.04
CA LEU A 260 -1.50 0.09 7.11
C LEU A 260 -0.12 0.29 6.44
N PRO A 261 0.94 -0.48 6.77
CA PRO A 261 2.23 -0.35 6.11
C PRO A 261 2.15 -0.52 4.59
N LEU A 262 1.38 -1.50 4.10
CA LEU A 262 1.15 -1.69 2.66
C LEU A 262 0.49 -0.46 2.02
N MET A 263 -0.52 0.12 2.66
CA MET A 263 -1.20 1.32 2.16
C MET A 263 -0.31 2.57 2.18
N TYR A 264 0.50 2.76 3.23
CA TYR A 264 1.48 3.84 3.29
C TYR A 264 2.58 3.69 2.23
N GLY A 265 3.08 2.47 2.01
CA GLY A 265 4.04 2.19 0.93
C GLY A 265 3.45 2.43 -0.45
N LEU A 266 2.20 2.00 -0.68
CA LEU A 266 1.49 2.29 -1.92
C LEU A 266 1.31 3.80 -2.15
N LEU A 267 0.97 4.57 -1.11
CA LEU A 267 0.88 6.03 -1.19
C LEU A 267 2.21 6.67 -1.55
N GLY A 268 3.31 6.22 -0.94
CA GLY A 268 4.67 6.67 -1.27
C GLY A 268 4.99 6.42 -2.76
N ALA A 269 4.64 5.25 -3.28
CA ALA A 269 4.84 4.90 -4.67
C ALA A 269 4.00 5.77 -5.62
N PHE A 270 2.75 6.07 -5.26
CA PHE A 270 1.90 6.99 -6.02
C PHE A 270 2.49 8.39 -6.12
N ILE A 271 3.05 8.92 -5.03
CA ILE A 271 3.70 10.24 -5.03
C ILE A 271 4.94 10.24 -5.93
N PHE A 272 5.74 9.18 -5.88
CA PHE A 272 6.87 9.01 -6.79
C PHE A 272 6.42 9.02 -8.26
N VAL A 273 5.37 8.25 -8.60
CA VAL A 273 4.84 8.18 -9.97
C VAL A 273 4.31 9.53 -10.43
N LEU A 274 3.52 10.24 -9.59
CA LEU A 274 3.01 11.57 -9.93
C LEU A 274 4.13 12.59 -10.14
N ARG A 275 5.16 12.57 -9.29
CA ARG A 275 6.34 13.44 -9.44
C ARG A 275 7.10 13.13 -10.72
N SER A 276 7.23 11.84 -11.07
CA SER A 276 7.94 11.40 -12.27
C SER A 276 7.17 11.76 -13.54
N LEU A 277 5.85 11.55 -13.55
CA LEU A 277 4.95 11.98 -14.62
C LEU A 277 5.03 13.48 -14.85
N LEU A 278 5.00 14.30 -13.78
CA LEU A 278 5.14 15.75 -13.89
C LEU A 278 6.44 16.13 -14.60
N LYS A 279 7.56 15.48 -14.22
CA LYS A 279 8.87 15.72 -14.82
C LYS A 279 8.88 15.30 -16.29
N GLU A 280 8.44 14.09 -16.61
CA GLU A 280 8.46 13.53 -17.97
C GLU A 280 7.53 14.25 -18.94
N ILE A 281 6.38 14.74 -18.45
CA ILE A 281 5.46 15.55 -19.26
C ILE A 281 6.06 16.92 -19.53
N LYS A 282 6.69 17.54 -18.51
CA LYS A 282 7.38 18.83 -18.69
C LYS A 282 8.56 18.73 -19.66
N SER A 283 9.29 17.62 -19.66
CA SER A 283 10.39 17.38 -20.60
C SER A 283 9.99 16.72 -21.92
N ILE A 284 8.70 16.39 -22.12
CA ILE A 284 8.20 15.70 -23.33
C ILE A 284 8.95 14.38 -23.57
N THR A 285 9.26 13.64 -22.50
CA THR A 285 9.97 12.35 -22.54
C THR A 285 9.09 11.17 -22.10
N TYR A 286 7.80 11.40 -21.84
CA TYR A 286 6.86 10.34 -21.45
C TYR A 286 6.61 9.36 -22.61
N THR A 287 6.86 8.07 -22.41
CA THR A 287 6.67 7.01 -23.42
C THR A 287 5.77 5.89 -22.87
N PHE A 288 5.35 4.94 -23.70
CA PHE A 288 4.59 3.76 -23.25
C PHE A 288 5.40 2.90 -22.26
N SER A 289 6.71 2.80 -22.45
CA SER A 289 7.63 2.13 -21.53
C SER A 289 7.63 2.76 -20.12
N SER A 290 7.35 4.07 -20.01
CA SER A 290 7.17 4.72 -18.71
C SER A 290 5.95 4.16 -17.96
N GLU A 291 4.85 3.85 -18.65
CA GLU A 291 3.63 3.33 -18.02
C GLU A 291 3.86 1.96 -17.37
N ILE A 292 4.56 1.06 -18.06
CA ILE A 292 4.91 -0.26 -17.52
C ILE A 292 5.78 -0.11 -16.27
N ARG A 293 6.78 0.77 -16.34
CA ARG A 293 7.69 1.07 -15.22
C ARG A 293 6.93 1.57 -14.00
N TYR A 294 5.95 2.47 -14.18
CA TYR A 294 5.16 3.00 -13.09
C TYR A 294 4.25 1.95 -12.43
N ARG A 295 3.63 1.06 -13.22
CA ARG A 295 2.80 -0.03 -12.67
C ARG A 295 3.63 -0.98 -11.82
N LEU A 296 4.81 -1.39 -12.29
CA LEU A 296 5.74 -2.22 -11.51
C LEU A 296 6.22 -1.50 -10.24
N ARG A 297 6.46 -0.19 -10.33
CA ARG A 297 6.86 0.61 -9.16
C ARG A 297 5.77 0.66 -8.09
N LEU A 298 4.50 0.75 -8.47
CA LEU A 298 3.38 0.74 -7.52
C LEU A 298 3.32 -0.58 -6.74
N THR A 299 3.44 -1.71 -7.43
CA THR A 299 3.42 -3.03 -6.77
C THR A 299 4.62 -3.21 -5.85
N LEU A 300 5.80 -2.80 -6.29
CA LEU A 300 7.03 -2.91 -5.48
C LEU A 300 6.99 -1.99 -4.26
N GLY A 301 6.47 -0.76 -4.39
CA GLY A 301 6.37 0.15 -3.26
C GLY A 301 5.34 -0.27 -2.21
N ALA A 302 4.23 -0.88 -2.63
CA ALA A 302 3.27 -1.48 -1.71
C ALA A 302 3.86 -2.65 -0.92
N LEU A 303 4.59 -3.55 -1.60
CA LEU A 303 5.31 -4.65 -0.96
C LEU A 303 6.42 -4.15 -0.04
N GLY A 304 7.14 -3.10 -0.45
CA GLY A 304 8.16 -2.46 0.38
C GLY A 304 7.62 -1.92 1.70
N GLY A 305 6.43 -1.31 1.67
CA GLY A 305 5.75 -0.89 2.89
C GLY A 305 5.43 -2.07 3.82
N MET A 306 4.95 -3.19 3.27
CA MET A 306 4.67 -4.41 4.04
C MET A 306 5.92 -5.00 4.68
N ILE A 307 7.05 -5.02 3.97
CA ILE A 307 8.33 -5.52 4.50
C ILE A 307 8.74 -4.74 5.75
N ILE A 308 8.58 -3.40 5.75
CA ILE A 308 8.84 -2.58 6.94
C ILE A 308 7.92 -2.96 8.10
N GLY A 309 6.63 -3.12 7.83
CA GLY A 309 5.63 -3.46 8.86
C GLY A 309 5.86 -4.82 9.53
N TRP A 310 6.41 -5.77 8.79
CA TRP A 310 6.65 -7.14 9.26
C TRP A 310 8.07 -7.35 9.82
N PHE A 311 9.08 -6.78 9.18
CA PHE A 311 10.49 -7.13 9.41
C PHE A 311 11.22 -6.17 10.36
N LEU A 312 10.83 -4.90 10.45
CA LEU A 312 11.54 -3.92 11.28
C LEU A 312 10.76 -3.63 12.56
N LYS A 313 11.18 -4.26 13.65
CA LYS A 313 10.85 -3.76 14.98
C LYS A 313 11.69 -2.50 15.25
N PRO A 314 11.12 -1.41 15.79
CA PRO A 314 11.82 -0.14 16.01
C PRO A 314 13.12 -0.25 16.85
N GLU A 315 13.27 -1.34 17.60
CA GLU A 315 14.38 -1.56 18.53
C GLU A 315 15.71 -1.89 17.84
N GLU A 316 15.71 -2.37 16.59
CA GLU A 316 16.93 -2.84 15.89
C GLU A 316 17.53 -1.79 14.93
N ALA A 317 16.80 -0.70 14.63
CA ALA A 317 17.22 0.31 13.65
C ALA A 317 17.62 1.64 14.32
N THR A 318 18.76 1.67 14.99
CA THR A 318 19.25 2.83 15.77
C THR A 318 19.29 4.18 15.04
N ALA A 319 19.43 4.20 13.70
CA ALA A 319 19.41 5.43 12.89
C ALA A 319 18.02 5.83 12.36
N LEU A 320 17.05 4.92 12.39
CA LEU A 320 15.68 5.12 11.86
C LEU A 320 14.59 4.96 12.94
N ALA A 321 14.97 4.62 14.18
CA ALA A 321 14.09 4.41 15.33
C ALA A 321 13.31 5.67 15.74
N SER A 322 13.74 6.86 15.33
CA SER A 322 13.00 8.10 15.55
C SER A 322 11.78 8.27 14.63
N LEU A 323 11.72 7.52 13.52
CA LEU A 323 10.60 7.57 12.59
C LEU A 323 9.55 6.51 12.96
N SER A 324 8.27 6.91 12.85
CA SER A 324 7.16 5.95 12.98
C SER A 324 7.29 4.84 11.92
N PRO A 325 6.97 3.58 12.24
CA PRO A 325 6.94 2.48 11.26
C PRO A 325 6.12 2.79 10.00
N MET A 326 5.05 3.59 10.13
CA MET A 326 4.23 4.02 9.00
C MET A 326 4.95 5.02 8.09
N ALA A 327 5.73 5.94 8.68
CA ALA A 327 6.56 6.88 7.93
C ALA A 327 7.69 6.16 7.19
N LEU A 328 8.29 5.14 7.81
CA LEU A 328 9.27 4.28 7.16
C LEU A 328 8.66 3.51 5.99
N ALA A 329 7.47 2.92 6.17
CA ALA A 329 6.76 2.23 5.09
C ALA A 329 6.48 3.17 3.90
N PHE A 330 6.04 4.39 4.19
CA PHE A 330 5.86 5.43 3.17
C PHE A 330 7.15 5.78 2.41
N LEU A 331 8.26 5.98 3.14
CA LEU A 331 9.54 6.32 2.55
C LEU A 331 10.08 5.18 1.66
N MET A 332 9.91 3.92 2.08
CA MET A 332 10.28 2.77 1.25
C MET A 332 9.43 2.67 -0.02
N GLY A 333 8.14 2.97 0.09
CA GLY A 333 7.27 3.03 -1.08
C GLY A 333 7.68 4.10 -2.08
N TYR A 334 8.07 5.28 -1.57
CA TYR A 334 8.56 6.40 -2.38
C TYR A 334 9.90 6.08 -3.05
N ASN A 335 10.84 5.50 -2.30
CA ASN A 335 12.15 5.10 -2.79
C ASN A 335 12.43 3.60 -2.57
N VAL A 336 11.90 2.75 -3.45
CA VAL A 336 12.09 1.28 -3.40
C VAL A 336 13.57 0.90 -3.58
N ASP A 337 14.41 1.75 -4.17
CA ASP A 337 15.83 1.42 -4.36
C ASP A 337 16.56 1.38 -3.01
N VAL A 338 16.10 2.17 -2.04
CA VAL A 338 16.57 2.12 -0.64
C VAL A 338 16.18 0.80 0.02
N LEU A 339 14.97 0.29 -0.26
CA LEU A 339 14.52 -1.01 0.25
C LEU A 339 15.44 -2.13 -0.26
N PHE A 340 15.71 -2.20 -1.56
CA PHE A 340 16.60 -3.22 -2.12
C PHE A 340 18.01 -3.10 -1.54
N SER A 341 18.55 -1.88 -1.45
CA SER A 341 19.85 -1.63 -0.82
C SER A 341 19.90 -2.09 0.64
N LEU A 342 18.79 -1.97 1.39
CA LEU A 342 18.69 -2.43 2.77
C LEU A 342 18.60 -3.97 2.85
N MET A 343 17.82 -4.59 1.96
CA MET A 343 17.74 -6.05 1.86
C MET A 343 19.10 -6.66 1.52
N ASP A 344 19.81 -6.10 0.54
CA ASP A 344 21.14 -6.56 0.15
C ASP A 344 22.13 -6.48 1.33
N LYS A 345 22.12 -5.38 2.10
CA LYS A 345 22.94 -5.25 3.33
C LYS A 345 22.61 -6.30 4.39
N ILE A 346 21.33 -6.63 4.57
CA ILE A 346 20.90 -7.67 5.52
C ILE A 346 21.39 -9.03 5.03
N ILE A 347 21.22 -9.33 3.74
CA ILE A 347 21.70 -10.57 3.12
C ILE A 347 23.21 -10.71 3.27
N ASP A 348 23.98 -9.65 3.05
CA ASP A 348 25.43 -9.66 3.19
C ASP A 348 25.86 -9.83 4.65
N SER A 349 25.15 -9.22 5.60
CA SER A 349 25.39 -9.42 7.03
C SER A 349 25.10 -10.86 7.47
N LEU A 350 24.02 -11.46 6.95
CA LEU A 350 23.68 -12.86 7.21
C LEU A 350 24.72 -13.80 6.59
N LYS A 351 25.16 -13.54 5.36
CA LYS A 351 26.26 -14.28 4.73
C LYS A 351 27.53 -14.19 5.56
N GLN A 352 27.93 -13.00 6.02
CA GLN A 352 29.11 -12.83 6.89
C GLN A 352 28.98 -13.55 8.23
N ALA A 353 27.78 -13.60 8.82
CA ALA A 353 27.52 -14.32 10.05
C ALA A 353 27.56 -15.85 9.86
N ILE A 354 27.12 -16.34 8.68
CA ILE A 354 27.14 -17.77 8.33
C ILE A 354 28.55 -18.22 7.90
N ASP A 355 29.29 -17.38 7.16
CA ASP A 355 30.65 -17.65 6.67
C ASP A 355 31.73 -17.50 7.75
N LYS A 356 31.39 -17.05 8.95
CA LYS A 356 32.26 -17.10 10.14
C LYS A 356 31.89 -18.25 11.09
N PRO A 357 32.19 -19.53 10.77
CA PRO A 357 32.15 -20.58 11.77
C PRO A 357 33.40 -20.48 12.67
N GLY A 358 33.22 -19.91 13.86
CA GLY A 358 34.06 -20.21 15.03
C GLY A 358 35.35 -19.40 15.21
N GLU A 359 35.25 -18.22 15.82
CA GLU A 359 36.39 -17.55 16.47
C GLU A 359 36.05 -17.16 17.93
N SER A 360 35.23 -17.98 18.61
CA SER A 360 34.84 -17.77 20.02
C SER A 360 35.12 -18.96 20.95
N LYS A 361 36.09 -19.82 20.60
CA LYS A 361 36.60 -20.87 21.51
C LYS A 361 38.12 -21.04 21.45
N SER A 362 38.87 -19.97 21.72
CA SER A 362 40.31 -20.08 22.02
C SER A 362 40.83 -18.91 22.87
N ALA A 363 40.13 -18.57 23.94
CA ALA A 363 40.61 -17.56 24.90
C ALA A 363 40.23 -17.86 26.38
N GLN A 364 40.11 -19.14 26.76
CA GLN A 364 39.88 -19.55 28.16
C GLN A 364 40.71 -20.75 28.62
N GLY A 365 41.86 -20.99 27.96
CA GLY A 365 42.73 -22.13 28.26
C GLY A 365 44.18 -21.77 28.54
N GLN A 366 44.49 -20.60 29.12
CA GLN A 366 45.83 -20.28 29.63
C GLN A 366 45.73 -19.38 30.87
N ALA A 367 45.43 -19.97 32.03
CA ALA A 367 45.79 -19.45 33.34
C ALA A 367 45.39 -20.47 34.42
N LYS A 368 46.23 -21.51 34.59
CA LYS A 368 46.50 -22.22 35.86
C LYS A 368 47.36 -23.46 35.58
N ALA A 369 48.66 -23.27 35.67
CA ALA A 369 49.60 -24.27 36.18
C ALA A 369 50.63 -23.48 37.00
#